data_AF-A0A7V9BKW7-F1
#
_entry.id   AF-A0A7V9BKW7-F1
#
_cell.length_a   1.000
_cell.length_b   1.000
_cell.length_c   1.000
_cell.angle_alpha   90.00
_cell.angle_beta   90.00
_cell.angle_gamma   90.00
#
_symmetry.space_group_name_H-M   'P 1'
#
loop_
_entity.id
_entity.type
_entity.pdbx_description
1 polymer ?
#
loop_
_entity_poly.entity_id
_entity_poly.type
_entity_poly.pdbx_seq_one_letter_code
_entity_poly.pdbx_strand_id
1 'polypeptide(L)'
;RETAEGRGGEKKPQLIVSFTKAWKTACRLAGCPGRIPHDLRRTAIRSLVRAGISESVAMKMSGHRTRSVFDRYDITSKGDMDDAARKLDRAAGVTI
;
A
#
# COMPACT_ATOMS: atom_id res chain seq x y z
N ARG A 1 23.82 -7.46 -35.72
CA ARG A 1 23.67 -6.73 -34.43
C ARG A 1 23.50 -7.80 -33.36
N GLU A 2 24.59 -8.16 -32.69
CA GLU A 2 24.61 -9.20 -31.65
C GLU A 2 23.77 -8.78 -30.44
N THR A 3 22.76 -9.57 -30.13
CA THR A 3 22.06 -9.53 -28.85
C THR A 3 22.92 -10.23 -27.81
N ALA A 4 23.27 -9.54 -26.73
CA ALA A 4 24.11 -10.07 -25.66
C ALA A 4 23.58 -11.41 -25.13
N GLU A 5 24.31 -12.49 -25.40
CA GLU A 5 24.13 -13.78 -24.75
C GLU A 5 24.55 -13.68 -23.27
N GLY A 6 23.76 -14.28 -22.38
CA GLY A 6 24.17 -14.56 -21.01
C GLY A 6 23.74 -13.54 -19.95
N ARG A 7 22.55 -13.75 -19.37
CA ARG A 7 22.28 -13.35 -17.97
C ARG A 7 21.87 -14.57 -17.16
N GLY A 8 22.77 -15.53 -17.02
CA GLY A 8 22.47 -16.82 -16.39
C GLY A 8 23.69 -17.45 -15.73
N GLY A 9 24.42 -16.70 -14.90
CA GLY A 9 25.43 -17.25 -14.01
C GLY A 9 24.87 -17.53 -12.61
N GLU A 10 25.58 -18.35 -11.83
CA GLU A 10 25.30 -18.59 -10.42
C GLU A 10 25.21 -17.27 -9.64
N LYS A 11 24.05 -16.99 -9.04
CA LYS A 11 23.82 -15.73 -8.32
C LYS A 11 24.25 -15.87 -6.86
N LYS A 12 25.40 -15.30 -6.52
CA LYS A 12 25.83 -15.15 -5.12
C LYS A 12 25.03 -14.03 -4.45
N PRO A 13 24.66 -14.15 -3.16
CA PRO A 13 23.98 -13.09 -2.44
C PRO A 13 24.86 -11.85 -2.39
N GLN A 14 24.33 -10.72 -2.86
CA GLN A 14 24.99 -9.42 -2.80
C GLN A 14 24.17 -8.48 -1.94
N LEU A 15 24.84 -7.51 -1.32
CA LEU A 15 24.18 -6.45 -0.59
C LEU A 15 23.27 -5.65 -1.53
N ILE A 16 22.04 -5.39 -1.08
CA ILE A 16 21.11 -4.55 -1.84
C ILE A 16 21.57 -3.10 -1.68
N VAL A 17 22.34 -2.62 -2.64
CA VAL A 17 22.77 -1.21 -2.71
C VAL A 17 21.67 -0.28 -3.22
N SER A 18 20.75 -0.80 -4.04
CA SER A 18 19.56 -0.07 -4.50
C SER A 18 18.47 -1.05 -4.93
N PHE A 19 17.25 -0.82 -4.43
CA PHE A 19 16.08 -1.63 -4.79
C PHE A 19 15.31 -1.04 -5.98
N THR A 20 15.70 0.14 -6.48
CA THR A 20 14.95 0.90 -7.50
C THR A 20 14.78 0.11 -8.80
N LYS A 21 15.82 -0.62 -9.24
CA LYS A 21 15.77 -1.42 -10.48
C LYS A 21 14.79 -2.58 -10.35
N ALA A 22 14.85 -3.30 -9.22
CA ALA A 22 13.93 -4.39 -8.92
C ALA A 22 12.49 -3.86 -8.82
N TRP A 23 12.30 -2.73 -8.14
CA TRP A 23 11.01 -2.05 -8.01
C TRP A 23 10.41 -1.64 -9.36
N LYS A 24 11.15 -0.92 -10.20
CA LYS A 24 10.69 -0.54 -11.55
C LYS A 24 10.29 -1.75 -12.38
N THR A 25 11.04 -2.84 -12.26
CA THR A 25 10.72 -4.11 -12.95
C THR A 25 9.42 -4.70 -12.43
N ALA A 26 9.25 -4.77 -11.11
CA ALA A 26 8.01 -5.25 -10.48
C ALA A 26 6.80 -4.41 -10.89
N CYS A 27 6.89 -3.06 -10.83
CA CYS A 27 5.84 -2.15 -11.27
C CYS A 27 5.45 -2.35 -12.74
N ARG A 28 6.43 -2.57 -13.62
CA ARG A 28 6.16 -2.85 -15.04
C ARG A 28 5.42 -4.18 -15.22
N LEU A 29 5.85 -5.23 -14.52
CA LEU A 29 5.21 -6.55 -14.59
C LEU A 29 3.80 -6.55 -13.99
N ALA A 30 3.57 -5.76 -12.94
CA ALA A 30 2.27 -5.58 -12.32
C ALA A 30 1.33 -4.61 -13.08
N GLY A 31 1.76 -4.08 -14.24
CA GLY A 31 0.93 -3.17 -15.05
C GLY A 31 0.76 -1.76 -14.45
N CYS A 32 1.58 -1.38 -13.47
CA CYS A 32 1.51 -0.09 -12.77
C CYS A 32 2.83 0.71 -12.86
N PRO A 33 3.30 1.04 -14.07
CA PRO A 33 4.57 1.76 -14.25
C PRO A 33 4.55 3.13 -13.55
N GLY A 34 5.71 3.56 -13.04
CA GLY A 34 5.87 4.86 -12.40
C GLY A 34 5.42 4.95 -10.94
N ARG A 35 4.81 3.90 -10.39
CA ARG A 35 4.49 3.85 -8.94
C ARG A 35 5.76 3.86 -8.11
N ILE A 36 5.70 4.56 -6.98
CA ILE A 36 6.77 4.57 -6.00
C ILE A 36 6.36 3.75 -4.77
N PRO A 37 7.30 3.20 -3.98
CA PRO A 37 6.97 2.41 -2.80
C PRO A 37 6.09 3.17 -1.80
N HIS A 38 6.20 4.50 -1.78
CA HIS A 38 5.41 5.36 -0.90
C HIS A 38 3.90 5.30 -1.21
N ASP A 39 3.53 5.03 -2.46
CA ASP A 39 2.13 4.85 -2.86
C ASP A 39 1.51 3.65 -2.15
N LEU A 40 2.29 2.57 -1.97
CA LEU A 40 1.83 1.38 -1.25
C LEU A 40 1.53 1.69 0.21
N ARG A 41 2.36 2.51 0.85
CA ARG A 41 2.17 2.88 2.25
C ARG A 41 0.86 3.62 2.46
N ARG A 42 0.50 4.51 1.53
CA ARG A 42 -0.80 5.20 1.52
C ARG A 42 -1.96 4.23 1.34
N THR A 43 -1.86 3.32 0.36
CA THR A 43 -2.90 2.32 0.10
C THR A 43 -3.09 1.39 1.29
N ALA A 44 -1.99 0.90 1.89
CA ALA A 44 -2.02 -0.02 3.01
C ALA A 44 -2.77 0.56 4.21
N ILE A 45 -2.45 1.79 4.62
CA ILE A 45 -3.15 2.44 5.74
C ILE A 45 -4.66 2.53 5.49
N ARG A 46 -5.06 3.00 4.30
CA ARG A 46 -6.48 3.13 3.94
C ARG A 46 -7.19 1.78 3.93
N SER A 47 -6.56 0.75 3.38
CA SER A 47 -7.11 -0.61 3.36
C SER A 47 -7.32 -1.15 4.76
N LEU A 48 -6.37 -0.95 5.68
CA LEU A 48 -6.49 -1.41 7.07
C LEU A 48 -7.67 -0.72 7.79
N VAL A 49 -7.75 0.61 7.70
CA VAL A 49 -8.83 1.39 8.34
C VAL A 49 -10.20 0.99 7.78
N ARG A 50 -10.32 0.86 6.46
CA ARG A 50 -11.60 0.48 5.81
C ARG A 50 -12.05 -0.94 6.13
N ALA A 51 -11.09 -1.85 6.35
CA ALA A 51 -11.35 -3.20 6.86
C ALA A 51 -11.81 -3.21 8.33
N GLY A 52 -11.90 -2.04 9.00
CA GLY A 52 -12.36 -1.91 10.38
C GLY A 52 -11.28 -2.19 11.42
N ILE A 53 -10.00 -2.28 11.01
CA ILE A 53 -8.89 -2.43 11.94
C ILE A 53 -8.72 -1.11 12.68
N SER A 54 -8.61 -1.18 14.01
CA SER A 54 -8.42 0.02 14.82
C SER A 54 -7.11 0.72 14.43
N GLU A 55 -7.14 2.06 14.45
CA GLU A 55 -6.00 2.87 14.02
C GLU A 55 -4.73 2.57 14.84
N SER A 56 -4.87 2.28 16.13
CA SER A 56 -3.74 1.88 17.00
C SER A 56 -3.07 0.60 16.52
N VAL A 57 -3.86 -0.40 16.10
CA VAL A 57 -3.32 -1.65 15.53
C VAL A 57 -2.72 -1.38 14.14
N ALA A 58 -3.40 -0.62 13.29
CA ALA A 58 -2.90 -0.25 11.97
C ALA A 58 -1.58 0.51 12.04
N MET A 59 -1.42 1.42 13.01
CA MET A 59 -0.17 2.15 13.27
C MET A 59 0.96 1.20 13.69
N LYS A 60 0.69 0.25 14.60
CA LYS A 60 1.68 -0.75 15.02
C LYS A 60 2.12 -1.64 13.85
N MET A 61 1.18 -2.14 13.05
CA MET A 61 1.46 -2.97 11.88
C MET A 61 2.31 -2.25 10.83
N SER A 62 2.05 -0.95 10.64
CA SER A 62 2.71 -0.14 9.62
C SER A 62 3.95 0.61 10.11
N GLY A 63 4.32 0.45 11.38
CA GLY A 63 5.49 1.10 11.99
C GLY A 63 5.35 2.61 12.19
N HIS A 64 4.12 3.13 12.28
CA HIS A 64 3.90 4.56 12.54
C HIS A 64 4.08 4.87 14.03
N ARG A 65 5.08 5.69 14.34
CA ARG A 65 5.33 6.15 15.71
C ARG A 65 4.39 7.29 16.13
N THR A 66 4.12 8.23 15.23
CA THR A 66 3.31 9.42 15.52
C THR A 66 2.01 9.41 14.73
N ARG A 67 0.96 9.94 15.38
CA ARG A 67 -0.38 10.04 14.80
C ARG A 67 -0.41 10.96 13.57
N SER A 68 0.31 12.08 13.63
CA SER A 68 0.40 13.05 12.52
C SER A 68 0.91 12.44 11.20
N VAL A 69 1.78 11.44 11.26
CA VAL A 69 2.27 10.76 10.05
C VAL A 69 1.22 9.80 9.50
N PHE A 70 0.48 9.12 10.39
CA PHE A 70 -0.60 8.22 10.01
C PHE A 70 -1.74 8.97 9.31
N ASP A 71 -2.19 10.08 9.88
CA ASP A 71 -3.30 10.87 9.35
C ASP A 71 -3.01 11.44 7.94
N ARG A 72 -1.73 11.72 7.61
CA ARG A 72 -1.35 12.13 6.25
C ARG A 72 -1.60 11.06 5.19
N TYR A 73 -1.59 9.78 5.57
CA TYR A 73 -1.88 8.68 4.65
C TYR A 73 -3.36 8.32 4.61
N ASP A 74 -4.07 8.44 5.73
CA ASP A 74 -5.50 8.14 5.82
C ASP A 74 -6.37 9.35 5.43
N ILE A 75 -6.29 9.76 4.16
CA ILE A 75 -7.07 10.91 3.68
C ILE A 75 -8.53 10.52 3.48
N THR A 76 -9.41 10.93 4.39
CA THR A 76 -10.86 10.73 4.28
C THR A 76 -11.42 11.31 2.99
N SER A 77 -12.25 10.53 2.30
CA SER A 77 -12.95 10.92 1.08
C SER A 77 -14.47 10.91 1.30
N LYS A 78 -15.23 11.54 0.40
CA LYS A 78 -16.70 11.52 0.46
C LYS A 78 -17.27 10.10 0.52
N GLY A 79 -16.72 9.17 -0.25
CA GLY A 79 -17.14 7.78 -0.24
C GLY A 79 -16.93 7.09 1.12
N ASP A 80 -15.93 7.50 1.90
CA ASP A 80 -15.71 6.95 3.25
C ASP A 80 -16.84 7.39 4.21
N MET A 81 -17.40 8.59 4.03
CA MET A 81 -18.54 9.08 4.80
C MET A 81 -19.83 8.33 4.42
N ASP A 82 -20.04 8.09 3.12
CA ASP A 82 -21.18 7.31 2.63
C ASP A 82 -21.12 5.85 3.14
N ASP A 83 -19.92 5.26 3.18
CA ASP A 83 -19.71 3.92 3.75
C ASP A 83 -19.93 3.89 5.26
N ALA A 84 -19.53 4.94 5.99
CA ALA A 84 -19.81 5.07 7.41
C ALA A 84 -21.32 5.13 7.68
N ALA A 85 -22.07 5.93 6.91
CA ALA A 85 -23.53 5.99 6.99
C ALA A 85 -24.16 4.60 6.73
N ARG A 86 -23.77 3.92 5.63
CA ARG A 86 -24.25 2.56 5.33
C ARG A 86 -23.93 1.54 6.42
N LYS A 87 -22.77 1.65 7.08
CA LYS A 87 -22.41 0.78 8.21
C LYS A 87 -23.29 1.07 9.43
N LEU A 88 -23.60 2.34 9.69
CA LEU A 88 -24.50 2.74 10.76
C LEU A 88 -25.94 2.25 10.51
N ASP A 89 -26.47 2.42 9.30
CA ASP A 89 -27.82 1.97 8.94
C ASP A 89 -27.97 0.46 9.15
N ARG A 90 -26.99 -0.32 8.71
CA ARG A 90 -26.94 -1.78 8.93
C ARG A 90 -26.88 -2.14 10.42
N ALA A 91 -26.09 -1.42 11.22
CA ALA A 91 -25.99 -1.67 12.64
C ALA A 91 -27.27 -1.28 13.41
N ALA A 92 -27.98 -0.26 12.93
CA ALA A 92 -29.24 0.22 13.49
C ALA A 92 -30.46 -0.59 13.03
N GLY A 93 -30.30 -1.57 12.14
CA GLY A 93 -31.40 -2.37 11.59
C GLY A 93 -32.30 -1.60 10.62
N VAL A 94 -31.88 -0.41 10.16
CA VAL A 94 -32.61 0.39 9.18
C VAL A 94 -32.26 -0.16 7.80
N THR A 95 -33.19 -0.90 7.20
CA THR A 95 -33.07 -1.35 5.81
C THR A 95 -33.67 -0.26 4.92
N ILE A 96 -32.86 0.34 4.03
CA ILE A 96 -33.35 1.14 2.90
C ILE A 96 -33.39 0.23 1.67
#